data_AF-A0A239QP83-F1
#
_entry.id   AF-A0A239QP83-F1
#
_cell.length_a   1.000
_cell.length_b   1.000
_cell.length_c   1.000
_cell.angle_alpha   90.00
_cell.angle_beta   90.00
_cell.angle_gamma   90.00
#
_symmetry.space_group_name_H-M   'P 1'
#
loop_
_entity.id
_entity.type
_entity.pdbx_description
1 polymer ?
#
loop_
_entity_poly.entity_id
_entity_poly.type
_entity_poly.pdbx_seq_one_letter_code
_entity_poly.pdbx_strand_id
1 'polypeptide(L)'
;MNNPIHEVEDYLGNKYARLKDMCQHYGIQPHVYCHRIKRGWTQEEALTGEKKHVCYDHEGKEYNSPRSMCDAYNISKDLFQSRLRKGWTLEEALTGKKKPGVLDHLGNHFSSRPEMCEKYGVKYNAFRARLFHGWTLEEALTGKKNIIDHEGNRYNTVKEMCRAYNISRTGFRAKLKAGLTIKEALTKKGRNRVNDHMGNSFATYKDMSQSYGIKYSTFLSRISRGWTLEKALTKKLK
;
A
#
# COMPACT_ATOMS: atom_id res chain seq x y z
N MET A 1 3.03 -36.16 -63.40
CA MET A 1 2.80 -34.79 -62.90
C MET A 1 4.08 -34.32 -62.23
N ASN A 2 4.72 -33.30 -62.81
CA ASN A 2 6.01 -32.75 -62.39
C ASN A 2 5.91 -32.20 -60.96
N ASN A 3 6.73 -32.74 -60.05
CA ASN A 3 6.91 -32.18 -58.72
C ASN A 3 7.71 -30.87 -58.87
N PRO A 4 7.27 -29.72 -58.33
CA PRO A 4 7.98 -28.47 -58.54
C PRO A 4 9.37 -28.55 -57.92
N ILE A 5 10.39 -28.34 -58.75
CA ILE A 5 11.78 -28.19 -58.34
C ILE A 5 11.85 -26.81 -57.66
N HIS A 6 11.69 -26.78 -56.34
CA HIS A 6 11.83 -25.53 -55.61
C HIS A 6 13.32 -25.21 -55.43
N GLU A 7 13.81 -24.32 -56.28
CA GLU A 7 15.08 -23.63 -56.12
C GLU A 7 15.12 -22.98 -54.73
N VAL A 8 16.24 -23.15 -54.03
CA VAL A 8 16.48 -22.54 -52.72
C VAL A 8 17.72 -21.65 -52.78
N GLU A 9 17.71 -20.60 -51.99
CA GLU A 9 18.79 -19.61 -51.93
C GLU A 9 19.40 -19.62 -50.52
N ASP A 10 20.72 -19.53 -50.41
CA ASP A 10 21.41 -19.37 -49.12
C ASP A 10 21.48 -17.89 -48.67
N TYR A 11 22.09 -17.64 -47.50
CA TYR A 11 22.21 -16.29 -46.94
C TYR A 11 23.20 -15.37 -47.68
N LEU A 12 23.95 -15.89 -48.65
CA LEU A 12 24.88 -15.16 -49.51
C LEU A 12 24.30 -14.89 -50.90
N GLY A 13 23.10 -15.39 -51.18
CA GLY A 13 22.44 -15.28 -52.48
C GLY A 13 22.77 -16.38 -53.47
N ASN A 14 23.46 -17.46 -53.07
CA ASN A 14 23.73 -18.58 -53.96
C ASN A 14 22.49 -19.46 -54.10
N LYS A 15 22.18 -19.84 -55.34
CA LYS A 15 21.00 -20.63 -55.69
C LYS A 15 21.33 -22.10 -55.86
N TYR A 16 20.47 -22.97 -55.35
CA TYR A 16 20.60 -24.41 -55.39
C TYR A 16 19.31 -25.03 -55.91
N ALA A 17 19.43 -26.12 -56.68
CA ALA A 17 18.26 -26.79 -57.24
C ALA A 17 17.34 -27.38 -56.15
N ARG A 18 17.91 -27.80 -55.01
CA ARG A 18 17.17 -28.36 -53.86
C ARG A 18 17.84 -27.99 -52.54
N LEU A 19 17.05 -28.02 -51.46
CA LEU A 19 17.55 -27.90 -50.08
C LEU A 19 18.67 -28.89 -49.74
N LYS A 20 18.61 -30.10 -50.30
CA LYS A 20 19.65 -31.11 -50.13
C LYS A 20 21.01 -30.64 -50.65
N ASP A 21 21.01 -29.97 -51.80
CA ASP A 21 22.23 -29.52 -52.47
C ASP A 21 22.84 -28.34 -51.69
N MET A 22 22.00 -27.42 -51.21
CA MET A 22 22.42 -26.34 -50.31
C MET A 22 23.03 -26.90 -49.02
N CYS A 23 22.32 -27.81 -48.33
CA CYS A 23 22.83 -28.38 -47.08
C CYS A 23 24.14 -29.17 -47.30
N GLN A 24 24.27 -29.88 -48.42
CA GLN A 24 25.49 -30.60 -48.78
C GLN A 24 26.68 -29.67 -49.01
N HIS A 25 26.47 -28.51 -49.63
CA HIS A 25 27.51 -27.49 -49.80
C HIS A 25 28.09 -27.02 -48.47
N TYR A 26 27.23 -26.82 -47.47
CA TYR A 26 27.61 -26.43 -46.10
C TYR A 26 27.98 -27.61 -45.19
N GLY A 27 28.07 -28.84 -45.73
CA GLY A 27 28.47 -30.02 -44.97
C GLY A 27 27.48 -30.48 -43.89
N ILE A 28 26.20 -30.10 -43.99
CA ILE A 28 25.16 -30.47 -43.02
C ILE A 28 24.03 -31.29 -43.66
N GLN A 29 23.30 -32.03 -42.83
CA GLN A 29 22.14 -32.80 -43.29
C GLN A 29 20.88 -31.92 -43.34
N PRO A 30 19.97 -32.08 -44.33
CA PRO A 30 18.76 -31.27 -44.44
C PRO A 30 17.88 -31.27 -43.19
N HIS A 31 17.80 -32.40 -42.48
CA HIS A 31 17.04 -32.49 -41.24
C HIS A 31 17.66 -31.64 -40.10
N VAL A 32 19.00 -31.50 -40.07
CA VAL A 32 19.72 -30.66 -39.09
C VAL A 32 19.42 -29.19 -39.37
N TYR A 33 19.49 -28.76 -40.62
CA TYR A 33 19.10 -27.41 -41.04
C TYR A 33 17.64 -27.12 -40.64
N CYS A 34 16.69 -27.97 -41.03
CA CYS A 34 15.28 -27.81 -40.69
C CYS A 34 15.04 -27.78 -39.17
N HIS A 35 15.77 -28.58 -38.40
CA HIS A 35 15.69 -28.56 -36.94
C HIS A 35 16.20 -27.24 -36.34
N ARG A 36 17.32 -26.71 -36.84
CA ARG A 36 17.88 -25.42 -36.40
C ARG A 36 16.94 -24.26 -36.71
N ILE A 37 16.39 -24.20 -37.92
CA ILE A 37 15.39 -23.20 -38.32
C ILE A 37 14.13 -23.28 -37.42
N LYS A 38 13.62 -24.48 -37.15
CA LYS A 38 12.49 -24.69 -36.22
C LYS A 38 12.77 -24.19 -34.79
N ARG A 39 14.04 -24.12 -34.38
CA ARG A 39 14.48 -23.58 -33.09
C ARG A 39 14.84 -22.09 -33.14
N GLY A 40 14.43 -21.40 -34.20
CA GLY A 40 14.61 -19.97 -34.39
C GLY A 40 16.05 -19.56 -34.69
N TRP A 41 16.87 -20.44 -35.25
CA TRP A 41 18.17 -20.05 -35.80
C TRP A 41 17.96 -19.27 -37.10
N THR A 42 18.84 -18.30 -37.39
CA THR A 42 18.85 -17.67 -38.72
C THR A 42 19.34 -18.66 -39.78
N GLN A 43 19.13 -18.36 -41.06
CA GLN A 43 19.60 -19.22 -42.15
C GLN A 43 21.14 -19.35 -42.17
N GLU A 44 21.85 -18.26 -41.92
CA GLU A 44 23.30 -18.24 -41.73
C GLU A 44 23.72 -19.17 -40.58
N GLU A 45 23.18 -18.96 -39.37
CA GLU A 45 23.51 -19.79 -38.21
C GLU A 45 23.17 -21.27 -38.46
N ALA A 46 22.04 -21.53 -39.12
CA ALA A 46 21.58 -22.88 -39.38
C ALA A 46 22.51 -23.64 -40.35
N LEU A 47 23.09 -22.93 -41.32
CA LEU A 47 24.03 -23.47 -42.30
C LEU A 47 25.46 -23.57 -41.76
N THR A 48 25.95 -22.55 -41.05
CA THR A 48 27.32 -22.52 -40.51
C THR A 48 27.48 -23.31 -39.21
N GLY A 49 26.39 -23.52 -38.46
CA GLY A 49 26.41 -24.22 -37.17
C GLY A 49 26.80 -23.35 -35.98
N GLU A 50 27.04 -22.06 -36.18
CA GLU A 50 27.39 -21.11 -35.14
C GLU A 50 26.15 -20.31 -34.71
N LYS A 51 25.54 -20.65 -33.56
CA LYS A 51 24.49 -19.80 -32.98
C LYS A 51 25.13 -18.67 -32.18
N LYS A 52 24.91 -17.42 -32.59
CA LYS A 52 25.41 -16.26 -31.84
C LYS A 52 24.52 -16.07 -30.60
N HIS A 53 25.01 -16.53 -29.44
CA HIS A 53 24.34 -16.31 -28.16
C HIS A 53 24.62 -14.90 -27.65
N VAL A 54 23.99 -13.91 -28.28
CA VAL A 54 24.09 -12.52 -27.83
C VAL A 54 23.24 -12.27 -26.60
N CYS A 55 23.78 -11.53 -25.65
CA CYS A 55 23.03 -10.96 -24.53
C CYS A 55 23.46 -9.52 -24.30
N TYR A 56 22.59 -8.74 -23.67
CA TYR A 56 22.81 -7.31 -23.42
C TYR A 56 22.90 -7.04 -21.93
N ASP A 57 23.76 -6.10 -21.54
CA ASP A 57 23.71 -5.55 -20.19
C ASP A 57 22.59 -4.50 -20.05
N HIS A 58 22.53 -3.85 -18.88
CA HIS A 58 21.53 -2.85 -18.55
C HIS A 58 21.71 -1.51 -19.30
N GLU A 59 22.86 -1.31 -19.96
CA GLU A 59 23.15 -0.15 -20.80
C GLU A 59 22.96 -0.46 -22.29
N GLY A 60 22.58 -1.69 -22.63
CA GLY A 60 22.36 -2.15 -24.00
C GLY A 60 23.64 -2.58 -24.73
N LYS A 61 24.77 -2.75 -24.02
CA LYS A 61 26.00 -3.26 -24.63
C LYS A 61 25.92 -4.77 -24.84
N GLU A 62 26.34 -5.21 -26.02
CA GLU A 62 26.26 -6.60 -26.46
C GLU A 62 27.44 -7.44 -25.96
N TYR A 63 27.16 -8.68 -25.59
CA TYR A 63 28.12 -9.70 -25.20
C TYR A 63 27.81 -11.02 -25.89
N ASN A 64 28.85 -11.76 -26.26
CA ASN A 64 28.74 -13.07 -26.91
C ASN A 64 28.32 -14.22 -25.97
N SER A 65 28.17 -13.95 -24.66
CA SER A 65 27.59 -14.87 -23.70
C SER A 65 27.27 -14.16 -22.36
N PRO A 66 26.38 -14.72 -21.52
CA PRO A 66 26.20 -14.22 -20.16
C PRO A 66 27.47 -14.29 -19.31
N ARG A 67 28.42 -15.19 -19.66
CA ARG A 67 29.70 -15.31 -18.94
C ARG A 67 30.61 -14.12 -19.24
N SER A 68 30.80 -13.78 -20.51
CA SER A 68 31.60 -12.62 -20.90
C SER A 68 30.99 -11.30 -20.41
N MET A 69 29.66 -11.22 -20.33
CA MET A 69 28.99 -10.11 -19.65
C MET A 69 29.37 -10.07 -18.16
N CYS A 70 29.27 -11.18 -17.42
CA CYS A 70 29.66 -11.22 -16.01
C CYS A 70 31.15 -10.87 -15.79
N ASP A 71 32.03 -11.37 -16.66
CA ASP A 71 33.46 -11.10 -16.60
C ASP A 71 33.76 -9.59 -16.78
N ALA A 72 33.02 -8.91 -17.67
CA ALA A 72 33.15 -7.46 -17.87
C ALA A 72 32.76 -6.63 -16.63
N TYR A 73 31.84 -7.14 -15.80
CA TYR A 73 31.47 -6.53 -14.52
C TYR A 73 32.26 -7.08 -13.33
N ASN A 74 33.26 -7.93 -13.60
CA ASN A 74 34.11 -8.57 -12.59
C ASN A 74 33.31 -9.34 -11.52
N ILE A 75 32.26 -10.04 -11.94
CA ILE A 75 31.42 -10.89 -11.07
C ILE A 75 31.38 -12.32 -11.59
N SER A 76 31.21 -13.29 -10.69
CA SER A 76 31.00 -14.67 -11.12
C SER A 76 29.59 -14.87 -11.69
N LYS A 77 29.48 -15.74 -12.70
CA LYS A 77 28.20 -16.16 -13.28
C LYS A 77 27.24 -16.71 -12.21
N ASP A 78 27.76 -17.43 -11.22
CA ASP A 78 26.94 -18.00 -10.14
C ASP A 78 26.37 -16.92 -9.22
N LEU A 79 27.17 -15.89 -8.89
CA LEU A 79 26.73 -14.74 -8.11
C LEU A 79 25.66 -13.96 -8.88
N PHE A 80 25.89 -13.69 -10.17
CA PHE A 80 24.92 -13.05 -11.05
C PHE A 80 23.59 -13.80 -11.09
N GLN A 81 23.61 -15.11 -11.36
CA GLN A 81 22.41 -15.94 -11.37
C GLN A 81 21.73 -16.00 -10.00
N SER A 82 22.49 -16.07 -8.92
CA SER A 82 21.93 -16.04 -7.57
C SER A 82 21.22 -14.71 -7.27
N ARG A 83 21.75 -13.57 -7.74
CA ARG A 83 21.12 -12.25 -7.57
C ARG A 83 19.80 -12.18 -8.35
N LEU A 84 19.79 -12.63 -9.61
CA LEU A 84 18.56 -12.69 -10.42
C LEU A 84 17.48 -13.60 -9.78
N ARG A 85 17.84 -14.79 -9.28
CA ARG A 85 16.89 -15.66 -8.55
C ARG A 85 16.31 -15.02 -7.30
N LYS A 86 17.04 -14.08 -6.68
CA LYS A 86 16.59 -13.28 -5.53
C LYS A 86 15.78 -12.05 -5.96
N GLY A 87 15.43 -11.93 -7.24
CA GLY A 87 14.61 -10.84 -7.77
C GLY A 87 15.36 -9.53 -7.99
N TRP A 88 16.70 -9.55 -8.05
CA TRP A 88 17.48 -8.37 -8.42
C TRP A 88 17.25 -8.05 -9.90
N THR A 89 17.22 -6.76 -10.23
CA THR A 89 17.21 -6.31 -11.64
C THR A 89 18.56 -6.62 -12.31
N LEU A 90 18.61 -6.60 -13.65
CA LEU A 90 19.83 -6.85 -14.42
C LEU A 90 20.99 -5.92 -14.00
N GLU A 91 20.71 -4.63 -13.86
CA GLU A 91 21.65 -3.61 -13.40
C GLU A 91 22.19 -3.92 -12.00
N GLU A 92 21.30 -4.20 -11.04
CA GLU A 92 21.71 -4.53 -9.67
C GLU A 92 22.52 -5.82 -9.63
N ALA A 93 22.11 -6.82 -10.42
CA ALA A 93 22.77 -8.12 -10.49
C ALA A 93 24.21 -7.99 -11.03
N LEU A 94 24.42 -7.12 -12.02
CA LEU A 94 25.72 -6.83 -12.62
C LEU A 94 26.58 -5.91 -11.75
N THR A 95 26.03 -4.80 -11.27
CA THR A 95 26.80 -3.75 -10.57
C THR A 95 26.93 -3.98 -9.06
N GLY A 96 26.12 -4.85 -8.47
CA GLY A 96 26.05 -5.07 -7.03
C GLY A 96 25.40 -3.92 -6.24
N LYS A 97 25.05 -2.80 -6.90
CA LYS A 97 24.40 -1.65 -6.28
C LYS A 97 22.89 -1.82 -6.39
N LYS A 98 22.21 -2.11 -5.28
CA LYS A 98 20.75 -1.94 -5.24
C LYS A 98 20.42 -0.47 -5.50
N LYS A 99 19.43 -0.20 -6.36
CA LYS A 99 18.92 1.16 -6.47
C LYS A 99 18.41 1.60 -5.09
N PRO A 100 18.54 2.90 -4.73
CA PRO A 100 17.98 3.38 -3.48
C PRO A 100 16.50 3.02 -3.46
N GLY A 101 16.10 2.20 -2.49
CA GLY A 101 14.77 1.58 -2.51
C GLY A 101 13.67 2.59 -2.23
N VAL A 102 13.21 2.68 -0.99
CA VAL A 102 12.15 3.62 -0.61
C VAL A 102 12.69 4.72 0.29
N LEU A 103 12.03 5.87 0.25
CA LEU A 103 12.27 6.98 1.17
C LEU A 103 11.33 6.89 2.36
N ASP A 104 11.80 7.31 3.54
CA ASP A 104 10.93 7.66 4.66
C ASP A 104 10.38 9.09 4.54
N HIS A 105 9.66 9.54 5.57
CA HIS A 105 9.08 10.88 5.63
C HIS A 105 10.10 12.00 5.90
N LEU A 106 11.37 11.67 6.21
CA LEU A 106 12.47 12.59 6.46
C LEU A 106 13.46 12.65 5.28
N GLY A 107 13.24 11.84 4.25
CA GLY A 107 14.12 11.75 3.08
C GLY A 107 15.28 10.76 3.23
N ASN A 108 15.28 9.89 4.25
CA ASN A 108 16.28 8.83 4.36
C ASN A 108 15.97 7.67 3.41
N HIS A 109 17.00 7.10 2.79
CA HIS A 109 16.88 5.98 1.86
C HIS A 109 16.98 4.62 2.58
N PHE A 110 16.12 3.69 2.15
CA PHE A 110 16.11 2.29 2.57
C PHE A 110 16.09 1.38 1.36
N SER A 111 16.66 0.19 1.42
CA SER A 111 16.62 -0.77 0.31
C SER A 111 15.22 -1.37 0.09
N SER A 112 14.35 -1.33 1.11
CA SER A 112 12.98 -1.83 1.02
C SER A 112 12.05 -1.26 2.10
N ARG A 113 10.73 -1.36 1.89
CA ARG A 113 9.73 -0.98 2.91
C ARG A 113 9.84 -1.81 4.20
N PRO A 114 10.08 -3.14 4.18
CA PRO A 114 10.31 -3.91 5.40
C PRO A 114 11.50 -3.41 6.22
N GLU A 115 12.64 -3.13 5.58
CA GLU A 115 13.82 -2.57 6.27
C GLU A 115 13.52 -1.19 6.88
N MET A 116 12.83 -0.33 6.13
CA MET A 116 12.35 0.94 6.67
C MET A 116 11.45 0.72 7.89
N CYS A 117 10.50 -0.21 7.84
CA CYS A 117 9.62 -0.52 8.97
C CYS A 117 10.40 -1.03 10.20
N GLU A 118 11.42 -1.85 9.98
CA GLU A 118 12.31 -2.36 11.03
C GLU A 118 13.06 -1.23 11.74
N LYS A 119 13.59 -0.26 10.98
CA LYS A 119 14.24 0.94 11.53
C LYS A 119 13.33 1.74 12.47
N TYR A 120 12.04 1.82 12.15
CA TYR A 120 11.03 2.51 12.95
C TYR A 120 10.36 1.62 14.02
N GLY A 121 10.77 0.35 14.14
CA GLY A 121 10.18 -0.58 15.11
C GLY A 121 8.72 -0.93 14.84
N VAL A 122 8.26 -0.81 13.59
CA VAL A 122 6.88 -1.12 13.19
C VAL A 122 6.85 -2.43 12.39
N LYS A 123 5.88 -3.31 12.69
CA LYS A 123 5.65 -4.51 11.88
C LYS A 123 5.18 -4.11 10.48
N TYR A 124 5.78 -4.69 9.45
CA TYR A 124 5.45 -4.40 8.04
C TYR A 124 3.95 -4.53 7.72
N ASN A 125 3.27 -5.54 8.26
CA ASN A 125 1.82 -5.71 8.08
C ASN A 125 1.00 -4.57 8.70
N ALA A 126 1.41 -4.06 9.86
CA ALA A 126 0.76 -2.92 10.50
C ALA A 126 0.97 -1.63 9.70
N PHE A 127 2.20 -1.42 9.22
CA PHE A 127 2.52 -0.31 8.30
C PHE A 127 1.65 -0.33 7.04
N ARG A 128 1.56 -1.49 6.36
CA ARG A 128 0.70 -1.65 5.17
C ARG A 128 -0.77 -1.37 5.47
N ALA A 129 -1.30 -1.89 6.57
CA ALA A 129 -2.68 -1.66 6.97
C ALA A 129 -2.96 -0.17 7.24
N ARG A 130 -2.02 0.53 7.90
CA ARG A 130 -2.12 1.99 8.15
C ARG A 130 -2.20 2.77 6.83
N LEU A 131 -1.30 2.49 5.88
CA LEU A 131 -1.34 3.11 4.54
C LEU A 131 -2.66 2.82 3.81
N PHE A 132 -3.14 1.57 3.86
CA PHE A 132 -4.42 1.19 3.26
C PHE A 132 -5.60 1.95 3.87
N HIS A 133 -5.55 2.26 5.17
CA HIS A 133 -6.53 3.09 5.86
C HIS A 133 -6.25 4.60 5.74
N GLY A 134 -5.44 5.02 4.76
CA GLY A 134 -5.20 6.43 4.43
C GLY A 134 -4.31 7.18 5.41
N TRP A 135 -3.50 6.48 6.21
CA TRP A 135 -2.48 7.14 7.04
C TRP A 135 -1.36 7.67 6.16
N THR A 136 -0.74 8.79 6.54
CA THR A 136 0.45 9.29 5.86
C THR A 136 1.64 8.35 6.10
N LEU A 137 2.71 8.52 5.31
CA LEU A 137 3.95 7.74 5.49
C LEU A 137 4.54 7.91 6.90
N GLU A 138 4.59 9.15 7.39
CA GLU A 138 5.02 9.48 8.75
C GLU A 138 4.14 8.78 9.80
N GLU A 139 2.82 8.90 9.70
CA GLU A 139 1.90 8.27 10.66
C GLU A 139 2.03 6.75 10.63
N ALA A 140 2.18 6.17 9.44
CA ALA A 140 2.32 4.74 9.25
C ALA A 140 3.60 4.20 9.90
N LEU A 141 4.71 4.94 9.79
CA LEU A 141 6.01 4.59 10.36
C LEU A 141 6.12 4.89 11.86
N THR A 142 5.54 5.99 12.34
CA THR A 142 5.63 6.39 13.76
C THR A 142 4.53 5.78 14.62
N GLY A 143 3.44 5.30 14.01
CA GLY A 143 2.27 4.79 14.70
C GLY A 143 1.42 5.86 15.41
N LYS A 144 1.78 7.14 15.26
CA LYS A 144 1.04 8.28 15.81
C LYS A 144 0.17 8.87 14.73
N LYS A 145 -1.14 8.66 14.82
CA LYS A 145 -2.09 9.35 13.92
C LYS A 145 -2.21 10.79 14.37
N ASN A 146 -1.97 11.75 13.48
CA ASN A 146 -2.12 13.16 13.78
C ASN A 146 -3.61 13.50 13.78
N ILE A 147 -4.22 13.51 14.97
CA ILE A 147 -5.57 14.02 15.16
C ILE A 147 -5.48 15.54 15.27
N ILE A 148 -6.14 16.25 14.36
CA ILE A 148 -6.13 17.71 14.33
C ILE A 148 -7.53 18.23 14.72
N ASP A 149 -7.59 19.20 15.62
CA ASP A 149 -8.83 19.89 15.94
C ASP A 149 -9.17 20.98 14.91
N HIS A 150 -10.23 21.74 15.17
CA HIS A 150 -10.69 22.81 14.28
C HIS A 150 -9.81 24.08 14.30
N GLU A 151 -8.84 24.17 15.22
CA GLU A 151 -7.90 25.27 15.35
C GLU A 151 -6.49 24.90 14.83
N GLY A 152 -6.29 23.64 14.44
CA GLY A 152 -5.01 23.14 13.95
C GLY A 152 -4.14 22.48 15.02
N ASN A 153 -4.60 22.37 16.27
CA ASN A 153 -3.83 21.72 17.32
C ASN A 153 -3.79 20.21 17.11
N ARG A 154 -2.62 19.60 17.38
CA ARG A 154 -2.34 18.19 17.12
C ARG A 154 -2.39 17.36 18.39
N TYR A 155 -2.99 16.18 18.28
CA TYR A 155 -3.12 15.22 19.37
C TYR A 155 -2.78 13.81 18.88
N ASN A 156 -2.23 12.96 19.75
CA ASN A 156 -1.93 11.57 19.37
C ASN A 156 -3.21 10.70 19.33
N THR A 157 -4.24 11.10 20.08
CA THR A 157 -5.52 10.38 20.13
C THR A 157 -6.72 11.31 20.21
N VAL A 158 -7.87 10.83 19.70
CA VAL A 158 -9.17 11.52 19.91
C VAL A 158 -9.48 11.70 21.40
N LYS A 159 -9.00 10.80 22.27
CA LYS A 159 -9.20 10.89 23.72
C LYS A 159 -8.46 12.09 24.32
N GLU A 160 -7.20 12.31 23.90
CA GLU A 160 -6.41 13.48 24.29
C GLU A 160 -7.07 14.77 23.80
N MET A 161 -7.46 14.83 22.52
CA MET A 161 -8.19 15.98 21.97
C MET A 161 -9.47 16.27 22.76
N CYS A 162 -10.30 15.25 23.02
CA CYS A 162 -11.54 15.43 23.79
C CYS A 162 -11.27 15.92 25.23
N ARG A 163 -10.19 15.47 25.87
CA ARG A 163 -9.79 15.93 27.21
C ARG A 163 -9.40 17.41 27.20
N ALA A 164 -8.66 17.87 26.18
CA ALA A 164 -8.30 19.28 26.05
C ALA A 164 -9.54 20.20 25.98
N TYR A 165 -10.62 19.72 25.35
CA TYR A 165 -11.90 20.42 25.28
C TYR A 165 -12.87 20.10 26.42
N ASN A 166 -12.43 19.36 27.46
CA ASN A 166 -13.27 18.94 28.60
C ASN A 166 -14.57 18.23 28.18
N ILE A 167 -14.52 17.39 27.15
CA ILE A 167 -15.66 16.58 26.70
C ILE A 167 -15.35 15.09 26.75
N SER A 168 -16.40 14.27 26.83
CA SER A 168 -16.26 12.83 26.72
C SER A 168 -16.07 12.41 25.26
N ARG A 169 -15.16 11.47 25.02
CA ARG A 169 -14.96 10.83 23.71
C ARG A 169 -16.25 10.25 23.15
N THR A 170 -17.10 9.71 24.01
CA THR A 170 -18.41 9.14 23.65
C THR A 170 -19.37 10.22 23.14
N GLY A 171 -19.46 11.36 23.85
CA GLY A 171 -20.26 12.49 23.43
C GLY A 171 -19.77 13.13 22.12
N PHE A 172 -18.45 13.26 21.97
CA PHE A 172 -17.84 13.71 20.72
C PHE A 172 -18.23 12.83 19.52
N ARG A 173 -18.10 11.50 19.65
CA ARG A 173 -18.48 10.55 18.59
C ARG A 173 -19.97 10.59 18.27
N ALA A 174 -20.83 10.71 19.28
CA ALA A 174 -22.27 10.82 19.07
C ALA A 174 -22.64 12.07 18.25
N LYS A 175 -22.01 13.21 18.53
CA LYS A 175 -22.19 14.45 17.76
C LYS A 175 -21.74 14.30 16.30
N LEU A 176 -20.57 13.71 16.05
CA LEU A 176 -20.11 13.44 14.68
C LEU A 176 -21.09 12.50 13.93
N LYS A 177 -21.60 11.47 14.60
CA LYS A 177 -22.61 10.55 14.01
C LYS A 177 -23.94 11.27 13.71
N ALA A 178 -24.27 12.30 14.49
CA ALA A 178 -25.41 13.17 14.25
C ALA A 178 -25.15 14.25 13.19
N GLY A 179 -24.01 14.20 12.49
CA GLY A 179 -23.68 15.09 11.38
C GLY A 179 -23.05 16.43 11.77
N LEU A 180 -22.70 16.63 13.05
CA LEU A 180 -22.00 17.85 13.48
C LEU A 180 -20.56 17.86 12.98
N THR A 181 -20.06 19.05 12.67
CA THR A 181 -18.65 19.28 12.34
C THR A 181 -17.74 19.03 13.56
N ILE A 182 -16.43 18.85 13.35
CA ILE A 182 -15.45 18.70 14.45
C ILE A 182 -15.52 19.90 15.40
N LYS A 183 -15.59 21.13 14.86
CA LYS A 183 -15.74 22.36 15.65
C LYS A 183 -16.96 22.30 16.56
N GLU A 184 -18.13 21.98 16.01
CA GLU A 184 -19.36 21.88 16.80
C GLU A 184 -19.30 20.72 17.80
N ALA A 185 -18.71 19.59 17.41
CA ALA A 185 -18.59 18.43 18.28
C ALA A 185 -17.71 18.72 19.50
N LEU A 186 -16.64 19.50 19.32
CA LEU A 186 -15.74 19.95 20.38
C LEU A 186 -16.32 21.07 21.24
N THR A 187 -17.02 22.04 20.65
CA THR A 187 -17.40 23.30 21.34
C THR A 187 -18.86 23.39 21.80
N LYS A 188 -19.79 22.73 21.10
CA LYS A 188 -21.23 22.85 21.38
C LYS A 188 -21.57 22.02 22.62
N LYS A 189 -21.86 22.66 23.75
CA LYS A 189 -22.37 21.98 24.96
C LYS A 189 -23.71 21.31 24.62
N GLY A 190 -23.85 20.04 24.96
CA GLY A 190 -25.11 19.31 24.75
C GLY A 190 -26.22 19.95 25.59
N ARG A 191 -27.35 20.29 24.95
CA ARG A 191 -28.57 20.73 25.65
C ARG A 191 -29.30 19.49 26.18
N ASN A 192 -28.76 18.82 27.20
CA ASN A 192 -29.57 17.86 27.95
C ASN A 192 -30.57 18.65 28.77
N ARG A 193 -31.68 19.05 28.14
CA ARG A 193 -32.78 19.68 28.83
C ARG A 193 -33.69 18.59 29.39
N VAL A 194 -34.21 18.83 30.58
CA VAL A 194 -35.25 17.98 31.18
C VAL A 194 -36.56 18.74 31.12
N ASN A 195 -37.66 18.04 30.86
CA ASN A 195 -38.98 18.65 30.81
C ASN A 195 -39.76 18.31 32.08
N ASP A 196 -40.57 19.24 32.56
CA ASP A 196 -41.57 18.96 33.60
C ASP A 196 -42.81 18.25 33.03
N HIS A 197 -43.80 18.03 33.89
CA HIS A 197 -45.08 17.41 33.53
C HIS A 197 -45.98 18.30 32.64
N MET A 198 -45.67 19.60 32.53
CA MET A 198 -46.38 20.57 31.69
C MET A 198 -45.64 20.84 30.36
N GLY A 199 -44.48 20.20 30.14
CA GLY A 199 -43.65 20.37 28.94
C GLY A 199 -42.65 21.52 29.00
N ASN A 200 -42.51 22.24 30.13
CA ASN A 200 -41.50 23.29 30.25
C ASN A 200 -40.11 22.68 30.35
N SER A 201 -39.14 23.23 29.61
CA SER A 201 -37.78 22.71 29.56
C SER A 201 -36.81 23.43 30.50
N PHE A 202 -36.04 22.67 31.27
CA PHE A 202 -35.03 23.13 32.22
C PHE A 202 -33.64 22.62 31.86
N ALA A 203 -32.58 23.29 32.34
CA ALA A 203 -31.21 22.85 32.07
C ALA A 203 -30.82 21.57 32.83
N THR A 204 -31.37 21.36 34.03
CA THR A 204 -31.15 20.15 34.83
C THR A 204 -32.38 19.80 35.68
N TYR A 205 -32.44 18.57 36.20
CA TYR A 205 -33.46 18.18 37.20
C TYR A 205 -33.39 19.03 38.48
N LYS A 206 -32.21 19.59 38.80
CA LYS A 206 -32.04 20.50 39.93
C LYS A 206 -32.75 21.81 39.68
N ASP A 207 -32.52 22.43 38.52
CA ASP A 207 -33.17 23.69 38.14
C ASP A 207 -34.69 23.53 38.09
N MET A 208 -35.17 22.41 37.52
CA MET A 208 -36.59 22.07 37.52
C MET A 208 -37.15 21.88 38.94
N SER A 209 -36.46 21.14 39.81
CA SER A 209 -36.93 20.96 41.20
C SER A 209 -37.01 22.29 41.96
N GLN A 210 -36.03 23.18 41.72
CA GLN A 210 -35.96 24.50 42.35
C GLN A 210 -37.05 25.45 41.85
N SER A 211 -37.42 25.41 40.57
CA SER A 211 -38.50 26.24 40.03
C SER A 211 -39.87 25.90 40.65
N TYR A 212 -40.05 24.66 41.12
CA TYR A 212 -41.22 24.21 41.87
C TYR A 212 -41.08 24.38 43.40
N GLY A 213 -40.00 25.05 43.85
CA GLY A 213 -39.77 25.32 45.28
C GLY A 213 -39.42 24.09 46.11
N ILE A 214 -38.96 22.99 45.49
CA ILE A 214 -38.57 21.77 46.20
C ILE A 214 -37.05 21.54 46.14
N LYS A 215 -36.47 21.04 47.24
CA LYS A 215 -35.06 20.65 47.25
C LYS A 215 -34.83 19.49 46.29
N TYR A 216 -33.73 19.55 45.54
CA TYR A 216 -33.34 18.50 44.58
C TYR A 216 -33.24 17.11 45.22
N SER A 217 -32.71 17.01 46.44
CA SER A 217 -32.66 15.75 47.19
C SER A 217 -34.05 15.18 47.48
N THR A 218 -35.01 16.03 47.85
CA THR A 218 -36.41 15.63 48.06
C THR A 218 -37.04 15.15 46.75
N PHE A 219 -36.86 15.89 45.66
CA PHE A 219 -37.33 15.49 44.33
C PHE A 219 -36.82 14.10 43.94
N LEU A 220 -35.50 13.87 44.02
CA LEU A 220 -34.89 12.58 43.68
C LEU A 220 -35.46 11.44 44.54
N SER A 221 -35.62 11.69 45.84
CA SER A 221 -36.15 10.71 46.78
C SER A 221 -37.63 10.36 46.49
N ARG A 222 -38.42 11.28 45.93
CA ARG A 222 -39.80 11.01 45.48
C ARG A 222 -39.79 10.15 44.21
N ILE A 223 -38.97 10.51 43.22
CA ILE A 223 -38.82 9.74 41.99
C ILE A 223 -38.32 8.32 42.28
N SER A 224 -37.35 8.15 43.18
CA SER A 224 -36.84 6.83 43.55
C SER A 224 -37.87 5.95 44.26
N ARG A 225 -38.92 6.54 44.85
CA ARG A 225 -40.08 5.83 45.42
C ARG A 225 -41.21 5.62 44.41
N GLY A 226 -40.93 5.81 43.12
CA GLY A 226 -41.88 5.57 42.04
C GLY A 226 -42.96 6.64 41.89
N TRP A 227 -42.76 7.85 42.42
CA TRP A 227 -43.72 8.92 42.21
C TRP A 227 -43.71 9.40 40.75
N THR A 228 -44.89 9.77 40.25
CA THR A 228 -44.99 10.46 38.96
C THR A 228 -44.27 11.82 39.01
N LEU A 229 -43.80 12.29 37.86
CA LEU A 229 -43.05 13.54 37.76
C LEU A 229 -43.83 14.74 38.31
N GLU A 230 -45.11 14.83 37.96
CA GLU A 230 -46.05 15.83 38.48
C GLU A 230 -46.13 15.77 40.00
N LYS A 231 -46.46 14.60 40.56
CA LYS A 231 -46.60 14.41 42.00
C LYS A 231 -45.30 14.69 42.74
N ALA A 232 -44.17 14.33 42.14
CA ALA A 232 -42.85 14.59 42.69
C ALA A 232 -42.55 16.09 42.80
N LEU A 233 -43.02 16.90 41.83
CA LEU A 233 -42.81 18.34 41.77
C LEU A 233 -43.83 19.14 42.61
N THR A 234 -45.10 18.77 42.63
CA THR A 234 -46.18 19.64 43.14
C THR A 234 -46.64 19.32 44.56
N LYS A 235 -46.33 18.14 45.12
CA LYS A 235 -46.80 17.78 46.47
C LYS A 235 -46.11 18.63 47.54
N LYS A 236 -46.90 19.37 48.34
CA LYS A 236 -46.43 20.18 49.47
C LYS A 236 -45.67 19.34 50.50
N LEU A 237 -44.55 19.87 50.99
CA LEU A 237 -43.85 19.35 52.17
C LEU A 237 -44.71 19.66 53.40
N LYS A 238 -44.90 18.66 54.26
CA LYS A 238 -45.54 18.87 55.58
C LYS A 238 -44.55 19.57 56.51
#